data_AF-A0A1G8GVX2-F1
#
_entry.id   AF-A0A1G8GVX2-F1
#
_cell.length_a   1.000
_cell.length_b   1.000
_cell.length_c   1.000
_cell.angle_alpha   90.00
_cell.angle_beta   90.00
_cell.angle_gamma   90.00
#
_symmetry.space_group_name_H-M   'P 1'
#
loop_
_entity.id
_entity.type
_entity.pdbx_description
1 polymer ?
#
loop_
_entity_poly.entity_id
_entity_poly.type
_entity_poly.pdbx_seq_one_letter_code
_entity_poly.pdbx_strand_id
1 'polypeptide(L)'
;MIFEANKKHTWNLGVNIVEIVDEKVGMYEADCPDKVCYSPEYISRPGETIVCLPNRIVIEVKGEEPQEDDEDIITGFKSDNHD
;
A
#
# COMPACT_ATOMS: atom_id res chain seq x y z
N MET A 1 -11.31 6.30 -7.26
CA MET A 1 -10.99 7.71 -7.55
C MET A 1 -9.48 7.78 -7.76
N ILE A 2 -9.01 8.58 -8.71
CA ILE A 2 -7.59 8.80 -8.98
C ILE A 2 -7.20 10.08 -8.23
N PHE A 3 -6.11 10.04 -7.48
CA PHE A 3 -5.61 11.19 -6.72
C PHE A 3 -4.27 11.62 -7.27
N GLU A 4 -4.03 12.93 -7.22
CA GLU A 4 -2.71 13.47 -7.48
C GLU A 4 -1.87 13.42 -6.21
N ALA A 5 -0.61 13.07 -6.42
CA ALA A 5 0.49 13.16 -5.48
C ALA A 5 0.51 14.50 -4.73
N ASN A 6 0.95 14.50 -3.47
CA ASN A 6 1.30 15.70 -2.71
C ASN A 6 0.15 16.72 -2.59
N LYS A 7 -1.11 16.24 -2.61
CA LYS A 7 -2.31 17.04 -2.33
C LYS A 7 -3.01 16.51 -1.09
N LYS A 8 -3.55 17.45 -0.30
CA LYS A 8 -4.40 17.11 0.85
C LYS A 8 -5.76 16.64 0.34
N HIS A 9 -6.14 15.42 0.70
CA HIS A 9 -7.45 14.84 0.42
C HIS A 9 -8.20 14.65 1.74
N THR A 10 -9.41 15.17 1.84
CA THR A 10 -10.22 15.09 3.07
C THR A 10 -11.42 14.18 2.83
N TRP A 11 -11.57 13.15 3.65
CA TRP A 11 -12.69 12.20 3.60
C TRP A 11 -13.54 12.33 4.85
N ASN A 12 -14.84 12.02 4.74
CA ASN A 12 -15.76 12.05 5.89
C ASN A 12 -15.45 11.02 6.99
N LEU A 13 -14.56 10.06 6.73
CA LEU A 13 -14.27 8.93 7.61
C LEU A 13 -12.95 9.08 8.39
N GLY A 14 -12.15 10.12 8.11
CA GLY A 14 -10.84 10.33 8.71
C GLY A 14 -9.91 11.10 7.78
N VAL A 15 -8.74 11.46 8.28
CA VAL A 15 -7.69 12.17 7.56
C VAL A 15 -6.50 11.24 7.36
N ASN A 16 -6.08 11.10 6.10
CA ASN A 16 -4.84 10.46 5.71
C ASN A 16 -4.05 11.42 4.83
N ILE A 17 -2.77 11.60 5.13
CA ILE A 17 -1.81 12.36 4.35
C ILE A 17 -0.88 11.36 3.69
N VAL A 18 -0.85 11.40 2.37
CA VAL A 18 0.00 10.56 1.53
C VAL A 18 1.11 11.43 0.99
N GLU A 19 2.34 10.93 1.01
CA GLU A 19 3.51 11.60 0.48
C GLU A 19 4.05 10.82 -0.72
N ILE A 20 4.52 11.55 -1.74
CA ILE A 20 5.28 10.95 -2.84
C ILE A 20 6.69 11.53 -2.85
N VAL A 21 7.68 10.67 -2.66
CA VAL A 21 9.12 10.98 -2.70
C VAL A 21 9.80 10.02 -3.65
N ASP A 22 10.62 10.53 -4.57
CA ASP A 22 11.40 9.72 -5.53
C ASP A 22 10.56 8.65 -6.26
N GLU A 23 9.37 9.05 -6.75
CA GLU A 23 8.41 8.18 -7.45
C GLU A 23 7.82 7.04 -6.60
N LYS A 24 7.99 7.09 -5.27
CA LYS A 24 7.42 6.15 -4.33
C LYS A 24 6.35 6.80 -3.48
N VAL A 25 5.33 6.04 -3.10
CA VAL A 25 4.17 6.48 -2.34
C VAL A 25 4.22 5.91 -0.92
N GLY A 26 4.03 6.77 0.08
CA GLY A 26 3.97 6.37 1.49
C GLY A 26 2.82 7.02 2.24
N MET A 27 2.40 6.41 3.35
CA MET A 27 1.46 7.03 4.29
C MET A 27 2.25 7.87 5.30
N TYR A 28 2.15 9.19 5.19
CA TYR A 28 2.87 10.12 6.06
C TYR A 28 2.14 10.35 7.38
N GLU A 29 0.82 10.57 7.33
CA GLU A 29 -0.01 10.79 8.51
C GLU A 29 -1.38 10.13 8.35
N ALA A 30 -1.93 9.62 9.44
CA ALA A 30 -3.28 9.11 9.54
C ALA A 30 -3.83 9.32 10.95
N ASP A 31 -5.08 9.75 11.07
CA ASP A 31 -5.81 9.90 12.34
C ASP A 31 -6.46 8.59 12.85
N CYS A 32 -6.21 7.48 12.14
CA CYS A 32 -6.74 6.17 12.49
C CYS A 32 -6.20 5.67 13.86
N PRO A 33 -7.02 4.95 14.65
CA PRO A 33 -6.65 4.51 16.00
C PRO A 33 -5.59 3.39 16.02
N ASP A 34 -5.53 2.59 14.96
CA ASP A 34 -4.63 1.44 14.85
C ASP A 34 -3.21 1.84 14.45
N LYS A 35 -3.04 2.96 13.73
CA LYS A 35 -1.76 3.51 13.24
C LYS A 35 -0.88 2.49 12.50
N VAL A 36 -1.47 1.38 12.04
CA VAL A 36 -0.75 0.30 11.34
C VAL A 36 -0.35 0.71 9.92
N CYS A 37 -1.06 1.68 9.33
CA CYS A 37 -0.75 2.19 8.02
C CYS A 37 0.48 3.11 7.99
N TYR A 38 1.05 3.51 9.14
CA TYR A 38 2.35 4.17 9.24
C TYR A 38 3.48 3.15 9.02
N SER A 39 3.46 2.44 7.89
CA SER A 39 4.58 1.59 7.52
C SER A 39 5.67 2.46 6.89
N PRO A 40 6.94 2.30 7.28
CA PRO A 40 8.06 3.07 6.71
C PRO A 40 8.38 2.71 5.25
N GLU A 41 7.78 1.64 4.72
CA GLU A 41 7.99 1.23 3.34
C GLU A 41 7.10 2.03 2.38
N TYR A 42 7.76 2.80 1.52
CA TYR A 42 7.13 3.38 0.36
C TYR A 42 6.92 2.32 -0.71
N ILE A 43 5.75 2.32 -1.34
CA ILE A 43 5.42 1.45 -2.48
C ILE A 43 5.69 2.17 -3.80
N SER A 44 6.14 1.44 -4.81
CA SER A 44 6.41 2.01 -6.15
C SER A 44 6.18 1.04 -7.30
N ARG A 45 6.01 -0.25 -7.04
CA ARG A 45 5.76 -1.25 -8.09
C ARG A 45 4.26 -1.40 -8.34
N PRO A 46 3.83 -1.58 -9.60
CA PRO A 46 2.45 -1.94 -9.90
C PRO A 46 1.96 -3.11 -9.04
N GLY A 47 0.74 -3.02 -8.52
CA GLY A 47 0.15 -4.05 -7.67
C GLY A 47 0.46 -3.92 -6.16
N GLU A 48 1.47 -3.13 -5.77
CA GLU A 48 1.70 -2.82 -4.36
C GLU A 48 0.58 -1.93 -3.80
N THR A 49 0.24 -2.14 -2.52
CA THR A 49 -0.86 -1.43 -1.87
C THR A 49 -0.55 -0.98 -0.45
N ILE A 50 -1.14 0.15 -0.05
CA ILE A 50 -1.23 0.61 1.33
C ILE A 50 -2.70 0.66 1.73
N VAL A 51 -3.03 0.04 2.85
CA VAL A 51 -4.42 -0.07 3.34
C VAL A 51 -4.55 0.56 4.72
N CYS A 52 -5.50 1.48 4.87
CA CYS A 52 -5.97 1.99 6.15
C CYS A 52 -7.41 1.51 6.37
N LEU A 53 -7.57 0.40 7.09
CA LEU A 53 -8.88 -0.23 7.30
C LEU A 53 -9.88 0.67 8.04
N PRO A 54 -9.52 1.38 9.14
CA PRO A 54 -10.49 2.20 9.87
C PRO A 54 -11.05 3.34 9.03
N ASN A 55 -10.18 4.02 8.28
CA ASN A 55 -10.56 5.15 7.43
C ASN A 55 -11.07 4.68 6.04
N ARG A 56 -11.03 3.37 5.77
CA ARG A 56 -11.44 2.71 4.52
C ARG A 56 -10.74 3.26 3.28
N ILE A 57 -9.43 3.48 3.40
CA ILE A 57 -8.58 3.96 2.31
C ILE A 57 -7.71 2.83 1.79
N VAL A 58 -7.64 2.71 0.47
CA VAL A 58 -6.71 1.83 -0.25
C VAL A 58 -5.97 2.69 -1.26
N ILE A 59 -4.64 2.61 -1.23
CA ILE A 59 -3.74 3.21 -2.21
C ILE A 59 -3.13 2.06 -2.98
N GLU A 60 -3.19 2.13 -4.31
CA GLU A 60 -2.69 1.10 -5.23
C GLU A 60 -1.83 1.80 -6.28
N VAL A 61 -0.62 1.31 -6.48
CA VAL A 61 0.21 1.75 -7.62
C VAL A 61 -0.30 1.04 -8.86
N LYS A 62 -0.74 1.82 -9.85
CA LYS A 62 -1.17 1.31 -11.15
C LYS A 62 -0.09 1.56 -12.19
N GLY A 63 0.19 0.53 -12.98
CA GLY A 63 1.09 0.57 -14.12
C GLY A 63 0.98 -0.74 -14.86
N GLU A 64 1.63 -0.83 -16.02
CA GLU A 64 1.86 -2.11 -16.66
C GLU A 64 2.89 -2.84 -15.80
N GLU A 65 2.55 -4.05 -15.31
CA GLU A 65 3.57 -4.93 -14.73
C GLU A 65 4.65 -5.13 -15.80
N PRO A 66 5.95 -5.00 -15.45
CA PRO A 66 6.98 -5.58 -16.28
C PRO A 66 6.58 -7.04 -16.49
N GLN A 67 6.47 -7.49 -17.74
CA GLN A 67 6.31 -8.90 -18.03
C GLN A 67 7.52 -9.60 -17.42
N GLU A 68 7.36 -10.20 -16.25
CA GLU A 68 8.31 -11.15 -15.70
C GLU A 68 8.18 -12.38 -16.59
N ASP A 69 9.10 -12.51 -17.55
CA ASP A 69 9.29 -13.73 -18.31
C ASP A 69 9.48 -14.89 -17.30
N ASP A 70 8.55 -15.84 -17.35
CA ASP A 70 8.48 -17.11 -16.62
C ASP A 70 9.75 -17.54 -15.83
N GLU A 71 9.70 -17.52 -14.50
CA GLU A 71 10.53 -18.39 -13.67
C GLU A 71 9.65 -19.18 -12.69
N ASP A 72 9.52 -20.49 -12.98
CA ASP A 72 8.84 -21.50 -12.18
C ASP A 72 9.29 -21.48 -10.71
N ILE A 73 8.46 -20.95 -9.80
CA ILE A 73 8.62 -21.21 -8.35
C ILE A 73 7.73 -22.40 -7.97
N ILE A 74 8.28 -23.61 -8.12
CA ILE A 74 7.84 -24.74 -7.31
C ILE A 74 8.56 -24.61 -5.96
N THR A 75 7.92 -24.03 -4.95
CA THR A 75 8.29 -24.36 -3.56
C THR A 75 7.07 -24.92 -2.83
N GLY A 76 7.18 -26.21 -2.49
CA GLY A 76 6.12 -27.01 -1.92
C GLY A 76 5.88 -26.78 -0.42
N PHE A 77 4.77 -27.37 0.01
CA PHE A 77 4.32 -27.62 1.38
C PHE A 77 5.42 -27.65 2.46
N LYS A 78 5.16 -26.94 3.57
CA LYS A 78 5.13 -27.54 4.93
C LYS A 78 4.12 -26.80 5.79
N SER A 79 3.08 -27.55 6.17
CA SER A 79 2.16 -27.23 7.24
C SER A 79 2.85 -27.68 8.52
N ASP A 80 3.35 -26.72 9.30
CA ASP A 80 3.80 -27.00 10.67
C ASP A 80 2.72 -26.42 11.60
N ASN A 81 1.81 -27.31 12.00
CA ASN A 81 0.93 -27.11 13.14
C ASN A 81 1.81 -27.00 14.38
N HIS A 82 1.59 -25.96 15.20
CA HIS A 82 2.14 -25.91 16.55
C HIS A 82 0.99 -25.77 17.56
N ASP A 83 1.11 -26.58 18.61
CA ASP A 83 0.10 -27.03 19.56
C ASP A 83 -0.56 -25.93 20.42
#